data_AF-J0WKK6-F1
#
_entry.id   AF-J0WKK6-F1
#
_cell.length_a   1.000
_cell.length_b   1.000
_cell.length_c   1.000
_cell.angle_alpha   90.00
_cell.angle_beta   90.00
_cell.angle_gamma   90.00
#
_symmetry.space_group_name_H-M   'P 1'
#
loop_
_entity.id
_entity.type
_entity.pdbx_description
1 polymer ?
#
loop_
_entity_poly.entity_id
_entity_poly.type
_entity_poly.pdbx_seq_one_letter_code
_entity_poly.pdbx_strand_id
1 'polypeptide(L)'
;LVWVIPKMHIQGHCEKCQYMYHLLYTPGAGRACGEGVERPWAETKLAGAICRDANPGHRQDILNDVHNFWNFMKAIGLGEEM
;
A
#
# COMPACT_ATOMS: atom_id res chain seq x y z
N LEU A 1 -8.87 -13.72 17.85
CA LEU A 1 -8.42 -13.39 16.47
C LEU A 1 -9.65 -13.08 15.64
N VAL A 2 -9.67 -11.94 14.95
CA VAL A 2 -10.74 -11.57 14.01
C VAL A 2 -10.20 -11.78 12.60
N TRP A 3 -10.97 -12.47 11.76
CA TRP A 3 -10.63 -12.71 10.37
C TRP A 3 -11.25 -11.62 9.50
N VAL A 4 -10.46 -11.04 8.61
CA VAL A 4 -10.90 -9.99 7.67
C VAL A 4 -10.41 -10.32 6.28
N ILE A 5 -11.17 -9.91 5.27
CA ILE A 5 -10.76 -9.98 3.87
C ILE A 5 -10.32 -8.55 3.45
N PRO A 6 -9.18 -8.39 2.76
CA PRO A 6 -8.74 -7.10 2.26
C PRO A 6 -9.83 -6.38 1.46
N LYS A 7 -9.91 -5.06 1.62
CA LYS A 7 -11.04 -4.23 1.16
C LYS A 7 -11.31 -4.31 -0.35
N MET A 8 -10.27 -4.47 -1.16
CA MET A 8 -10.43 -4.68 -2.61
C MET A 8 -10.90 -6.11 -2.90
N HIS A 9 -10.28 -7.10 -2.26
CA HIS A 9 -10.57 -8.53 -2.50
C HIS A 9 -12.00 -8.91 -2.10
N ILE A 10 -12.54 -8.32 -1.03
CA ILE A 10 -13.87 -8.69 -0.53
C ILE A 10 -14.99 -8.38 -1.53
N GLN A 11 -14.78 -7.43 -2.45
CA GLN A 11 -15.72 -7.11 -3.52
C GLN A 11 -15.99 -8.31 -4.45
N GLY A 12 -15.01 -9.22 -4.59
CA GLY A 12 -15.15 -10.45 -5.38
C GLY A 12 -15.89 -11.58 -4.67
N HIS A 13 -16.24 -11.43 -3.39
CA HIS A 13 -16.95 -12.45 -2.63
C HIS A 13 -18.47 -12.22 -2.64
N CYS A 14 -19.24 -13.27 -2.34
CA CYS A 14 -20.69 -13.17 -2.18
C CYS A 14 -21.09 -12.25 -1.03
N GLU A 15 -22.31 -11.71 -1.08
CA GLU A 15 -22.81 -10.68 -0.16
C GLU A 15 -22.66 -11.06 1.33
N LYS A 16 -22.95 -12.31 1.67
CA LYS A 16 -22.79 -12.83 3.04
C LYS A 16 -21.35 -12.71 3.54
N CYS A 17 -20.36 -12.98 2.69
CA CYS A 17 -18.95 -12.84 3.04
C CYS A 17 -18.56 -11.36 3.19
N GLN A 18 -19.14 -10.49 2.37
CA GLN A 18 -18.91 -9.05 2.49
C GLN A 18 -19.34 -8.56 3.88
N TYR A 19 -20.57 -8.81 4.33
CA TYR A 19 -20.99 -8.35 5.66
C TYR A 19 -20.19 -8.96 6.82
N MET A 20 -19.77 -10.22 6.71
CA MET A 20 -19.10 -10.92 7.80
C MET A 20 -17.62 -10.56 7.94
N TYR A 21 -16.94 -10.24 6.83
CA TYR A 21 -15.47 -10.12 6.81
C TYR A 21 -14.96 -8.76 6.30
N HIS A 22 -15.84 -7.79 6.06
CA HIS A 22 -15.43 -6.47 5.58
C HIS A 22 -14.64 -5.72 6.63
N LEU A 23 -13.44 -5.26 6.25
CA LEU A 23 -12.52 -4.54 7.12
C LEU A 23 -13.18 -3.31 7.79
N LEU A 24 -14.07 -2.61 7.07
CA LEU A 24 -14.80 -1.45 7.62
C LEU A 24 -15.68 -1.78 8.83
N TYR A 25 -16.18 -3.03 8.93
CA TYR A 25 -17.03 -3.46 10.04
C TYR A 25 -16.21 -4.00 11.21
N THR A 26 -14.88 -4.00 11.10
CA THR A 26 -14.00 -4.49 12.16
C THR A 26 -13.69 -3.38 13.16
N PRO A 27 -14.06 -3.53 14.45
CA PRO A 27 -13.77 -2.53 15.47
C PRO A 27 -12.28 -2.21 15.55
N GLY A 28 -11.94 -0.92 15.55
CA GLY A 28 -10.55 -0.45 15.63
C GLY A 28 -9.78 -0.44 14.31
N ALA A 29 -10.34 -0.94 13.20
CA ALA A 29 -9.65 -0.95 11.91
C ALA A 29 -9.50 0.45 11.28
N GLY A 30 -10.36 1.40 11.68
CA GLY A 30 -10.42 2.74 11.08
C GLY A 30 -10.86 2.71 9.60
N ARG A 31 -10.97 3.89 8.98
CA ARG A 31 -11.25 3.99 7.54
C ARG A 31 -9.94 3.87 6.77
N ALA A 32 -9.58 2.65 6.38
CA ALA A 32 -8.43 2.39 5.52
C ALA A 32 -8.84 2.28 4.04
N CYS A 33 -8.04 2.85 3.14
CA CYS A 33 -8.14 2.57 1.70
C CYS A 33 -7.67 1.14 1.39
N GLY A 34 -6.55 0.73 1.98
CA GLY A 34 -5.93 -0.59 1.74
C GLY A 34 -5.07 -0.64 0.46
N GLU A 35 -5.30 0.26 -0.50
CA GLU A 35 -4.53 0.37 -1.75
C GLU A 35 -3.24 1.18 -1.60
N GLY A 36 -3.09 1.97 -0.54
CA GLY A 36 -1.97 2.92 -0.41
C GLY A 36 -0.57 2.31 -0.45
N VAL A 37 -0.44 0.99 -0.20
CA VAL A 37 0.83 0.26 -0.36
C VAL A 37 1.09 -0.17 -1.81
N GLU A 38 0.03 -0.33 -2.62
CA GLU A 38 0.11 -0.76 -4.02
C GLU A 38 0.17 0.41 -5.00
N ARG A 39 -0.42 1.57 -4.64
CA ARG A 39 -0.31 2.82 -5.44
C ARG A 39 1.12 3.16 -5.89
N PRO A 40 2.16 3.09 -5.04
CA PRO A 40 3.53 3.39 -5.47
C PRO A 40 4.18 2.30 -6.34
N TRP A 41 3.51 1.16 -6.57
CA TRP A 41 4.09 0.01 -7.26
C TRP A 41 4.56 0.35 -8.68
N ALA A 42 3.77 1.12 -9.43
CA ALA A 42 4.12 1.51 -10.80
C ALA A 42 5.40 2.35 -10.86
N GLU A 43 5.57 3.28 -9.90
CA GLU A 43 6.73 4.17 -9.83
C GLU A 43 7.96 3.48 -9.23
N THR A 44 7.78 2.69 -8.17
CA THR A 44 8.87 1.89 -7.58
C THR A 44 9.44 0.87 -8.58
N LYS A 45 8.64 0.39 -9.53
CA LYS A 45 9.12 -0.45 -10.63
C LYS A 45 10.17 0.25 -11.51
N LEU A 46 10.11 1.57 -11.66
CA LEU A 46 11.11 2.35 -12.41
C LEU A 46 12.49 2.30 -11.73
N ALA A 47 12.53 2.20 -10.38
CA ALA A 47 13.76 2.03 -9.62
C ALA A 47 14.49 0.73 -10.01
N GLY A 48 13.76 -0.29 -10.46
CA GLY A 48 14.34 -1.53 -10.96
C GLY A 48 15.34 -1.31 -12.09
N ALA A 49 15.11 -0.35 -12.99
CA ALA A 49 16.00 -0.10 -14.11
C ALA A 49 17.36 0.44 -13.67
N ILE A 50 17.38 1.41 -12.74
CA ILE A 50 18.58 2.06 -12.20
C ILE A 50 19.31 1.19 -11.17
N CYS A 51 18.59 0.30 -10.46
CA CYS A 51 19.18 -0.65 -9.50
C CYS A 51 20.02 -1.76 -10.16
N ARG A 52 19.85 -2.01 -11.48
CA ARG A 52 20.56 -3.07 -12.20
C ARG A 52 22.06 -2.81 -12.28
N ASP A 53 22.43 -1.56 -12.58
CA ASP A 53 23.82 -1.17 -12.79
C ASP A 53 24.49 -0.63 -11.51
N ALA A 54 23.71 -0.50 -10.43
CA ALA A 54 24.19 -0.04 -9.14
C ALA A 54 24.95 -1.13 -8.38
N ASN A 55 26.04 -0.73 -7.70
CA ASN A 55 26.70 -1.57 -6.71
C ASN A 55 25.76 -1.84 -5.51
N PRO A 56 26.04 -2.84 -4.65
CA PRO A 56 25.12 -3.22 -3.57
C PRO A 56 24.73 -2.08 -2.61
N GLY A 57 25.67 -1.20 -2.24
CA GLY A 57 25.39 -0.06 -1.37
C GLY A 57 24.51 0.97 -2.07
N HIS A 58 24.91 1.37 -3.29
CA HIS A 58 24.15 2.33 -4.08
C HIS A 58 22.75 1.81 -4.43
N ARG A 59 22.57 0.50 -4.65
CA ARG A 59 21.25 -0.10 -4.84
C ARG A 59 20.36 0.10 -3.61
N GLN A 60 20.92 -0.07 -2.41
CA GLN A 60 20.18 0.16 -1.17
C GLN A 60 19.79 1.64 -1.02
N ASP A 61 20.72 2.55 -1.32
CA ASP A 61 20.45 3.99 -1.27
C ASP A 61 19.33 4.39 -2.24
N ILE A 62 19.37 3.91 -3.48
CA ILE A 62 18.30 4.13 -4.48
C ILE A 62 16.94 3.68 -3.94
N LEU A 63 16.86 2.47 -3.40
CA LEU A 63 15.60 1.94 -2.87
C LEU A 63 15.10 2.75 -1.68
N ASN A 64 16.01 3.13 -0.77
CA ASN A 64 15.68 3.99 0.37
C ASN A 64 15.13 5.33 -0.09
N ASP A 65 15.77 6.00 -1.07
CA ASP A 65 15.34 7.31 -1.57
C ASP A 65 13.94 7.25 -2.20
N VAL A 66 13.67 6.25 -3.04
CA VAL A 66 12.35 6.07 -3.67
C VAL A 66 11.27 5.82 -2.63
N HIS A 67 11.52 4.96 -1.65
CA HIS A 67 10.55 4.68 -0.58
C HIS A 67 10.38 5.87 0.38
N ASN A 68 11.44 6.59 0.70
CA ASN A 68 11.40 7.78 1.54
C ASN A 68 10.60 8.91 0.88
N PHE A 69 10.80 9.13 -0.42
CA PHE A 69 10.00 10.08 -1.19
C PHE A 69 8.51 9.74 -1.10
N TRP A 70 8.13 8.48 -1.32
CA TRP A 70 6.74 8.05 -1.22
C TRP A 70 6.16 8.17 0.20
N ASN A 71 6.95 7.87 1.22
CA ASN A 71 6.55 8.08 2.62
C ASN A 71 6.33 9.57 2.91
N PHE A 72 7.18 10.45 2.38
CA PHE A 72 7.02 11.90 2.50
C PHE A 72 5.76 12.38 1.79
N MET A 73 5.54 11.99 0.53
CA MET A 73 4.33 12.32 -0.24
C MET A 73 3.06 11.85 0.48
N LYS A 74 3.09 10.64 1.05
CA LYS A 74 2.01 10.13 1.89
C LYS A 74 1.80 11.01 3.11
N ALA A 75 2.86 11.39 3.82
CA ALA A 75 2.76 12.19 5.03
C ALA A 75 2.17 13.58 4.78
N ILE A 76 2.59 14.26 3.70
CA ILE A 76 2.06 15.59 3.35
C ILE A 76 0.65 15.53 2.76
N GLY A 77 0.26 14.41 2.14
CA GLY A 77 -1.09 14.19 1.61
C GLY A 77 -2.08 13.60 2.63
N LEU A 78 -1.68 13.39 3.89
CA LEU A 78 -2.59 12.88 4.92
C LEU A 78 -3.68 13.91 5.21
N GLY A 79 -4.93 13.55 4.88
CA GLY A 79 -6.11 14.40 5.12
C GLY A 79 -6.67 15.03 3.85
N GLU A 80 -5.94 14.96 2.74
CA GLU A 80 -6.48 15.18 1.40
C GLU A 80 -7.01 13.84 0.86
N GLU A 81 -8.14 13.84 0.14
CA GLU A 81 -8.55 12.65 -0.61
C GLU A 81 -7.54 12.45 -1.75
N MET A 82 -6.60 11.51 -1.58
CA MET A 82 -5.72 11.03 -2.65
C MET A 82 -6.42 9.98 -3.51
#